data_AF-A0A2R7KUV1-F1
#
_entry.id   AF-A0A2R7KUV1-F1
#
_cell.length_a   1.000
_cell.length_b   1.000
_cell.length_c   1.000
_cell.angle_alpha   90.00
_cell.angle_beta   90.00
_cell.angle_gamma   90.00
#
_symmetry.space_group_name_H-M   'P 1'
#
loop_
_entity.id
_entity.type
_entity.pdbx_description
1 polymer ?
#
loop_
_entity_poly.entity_id
_entity_poly.type
_entity_poly.pdbx_seq_one_letter_code
_entity_poly.pdbx_strand_id
1 'polypeptide(L)'
;ANEFQPKLKKIVFSIEDKSYRIKSLFSDLGINAYVSKGRNSINELRKAIEGTYRNEEKILSSDLSFSFNDKALIEIESYDISILKLLAQGYILENISNEFKASSITPNGTSSIEKRINKLKIYFKANNNVHLIAIAKDFGLV
;
A
#
# COMPACT_ATOMS: atom_id res chain seq x y z
N ALA A 1 3.33 12.78 -11.56
CA ALA A 1 3.76 11.87 -12.65
C ALA A 1 2.95 12.17 -13.92
N ASN A 2 3.54 12.11 -15.12
CA ASN A 2 2.96 12.43 -16.45
C ASN A 2 2.92 13.93 -16.87
N GLU A 3 3.93 14.74 -16.55
CA GLU A 3 3.97 16.15 -16.98
C GLU A 3 3.98 16.32 -18.52
N PHE A 4 4.66 15.44 -19.24
CA PHE A 4 4.79 15.54 -20.71
C PHE A 4 3.64 14.90 -21.49
N GLN A 5 3.00 13.85 -20.96
CA GLN A 5 1.89 13.16 -21.63
C GLN A 5 0.81 12.74 -20.62
N PRO A 6 -0.06 13.67 -20.20
CA PRO A 6 -1.07 13.41 -19.16
C PRO A 6 -2.04 12.27 -19.50
N LYS A 7 -2.31 12.06 -20.80
CA LYS A 7 -3.25 11.04 -21.29
C LYS A 7 -2.63 9.66 -21.50
N LEU A 8 -1.31 9.51 -21.33
CA LEU A 8 -0.63 8.25 -21.56
C LEU A 8 -1.10 7.21 -20.55
N LYS A 9 -1.64 6.11 -21.07
CA LYS A 9 -2.07 4.98 -20.26
C LYS A 9 -0.88 4.14 -19.82
N LYS A 10 -0.89 3.69 -18.57
CA LYS A 10 0.23 2.96 -17.95
C LYS A 10 -0.25 1.62 -17.40
N ILE A 11 0.45 0.56 -17.78
CA ILE A 11 0.24 -0.78 -17.25
C ILE A 11 1.56 -1.23 -16.63
N VAL A 12 1.52 -1.70 -15.39
CA VAL A 12 2.71 -2.24 -14.71
C VAL A 12 2.68 -3.76 -14.78
N PHE A 13 3.80 -4.35 -15.19
CA PHE A 13 3.99 -5.78 -15.30
C PHE A 13 5.18 -6.23 -14.45
N SER A 14 4.92 -6.80 -13.26
CA SER A 14 5.94 -7.03 -12.23
C SER A 14 5.70 -8.34 -11.44
N ILE A 15 6.73 -8.82 -10.74
CA ILE A 15 6.63 -9.94 -9.78
C ILE A 15 6.26 -9.46 -8.36
N GLU A 16 6.01 -8.18 -8.16
CA GLU A 16 5.63 -7.63 -6.85
C GLU A 16 4.29 -8.23 -6.40
N ASP A 17 4.24 -8.71 -5.17
CA ASP A 17 3.09 -9.37 -4.57
C ASP A 17 2.53 -8.58 -3.37
N LYS A 18 3.25 -7.56 -2.90
CA LYS A 18 2.83 -6.76 -1.76
C LYS A 18 1.72 -5.79 -2.14
N SER A 19 0.53 -6.01 -1.59
CA SER A 19 -0.69 -5.22 -1.84
C SER A 19 -0.49 -3.72 -1.66
N TYR A 20 0.25 -3.28 -0.63
CA TYR A 20 0.47 -1.85 -0.38
C TYR A 20 1.31 -1.17 -1.47
N ARG A 21 2.31 -1.86 -2.03
CA ARG A 21 3.11 -1.33 -3.15
C ARG A 21 2.29 -1.26 -4.42
N ILE A 22 1.50 -2.30 -4.68
CA ILE A 22 0.61 -2.32 -5.83
C ILE A 22 -0.38 -1.16 -5.72
N LYS A 23 -1.02 -0.97 -4.56
CA LYS A 23 -1.91 0.16 -4.28
C LYS A 23 -1.22 1.51 -4.47
N SER A 24 0.03 1.68 -4.00
CA SER A 24 0.75 2.96 -4.16
C SER A 24 1.07 3.29 -5.62
N LEU A 25 1.23 2.29 -6.50
CA LEU A 25 1.37 2.54 -7.94
C LEU A 25 0.11 3.19 -8.53
N PHE A 26 -1.09 2.83 -8.05
CA PHE A 26 -2.33 3.48 -8.49
C PHE A 26 -2.45 4.89 -7.91
N SER A 27 -2.25 5.07 -6.60
CA SER A 27 -2.44 6.38 -5.96
C SER A 27 -1.36 7.40 -6.34
N ASP A 28 -0.09 6.98 -6.35
CA ASP A 28 1.05 7.91 -6.43
C ASP A 28 1.49 8.11 -7.87
N LEU A 29 1.43 7.04 -8.67
CA LEU A 29 1.83 7.07 -10.06
C LEU A 29 0.64 7.11 -11.02
N GLY A 30 -0.59 6.84 -10.61
CA GLY A 30 -1.75 6.90 -11.51
C GLY A 30 -1.66 5.89 -12.67
N ILE A 31 -1.29 4.64 -12.37
CA ILE A 31 -1.34 3.56 -13.36
C ILE A 31 -2.79 3.13 -13.62
N ASN A 32 -3.07 2.54 -14.78
CA ASN A 32 -4.41 2.10 -15.16
C ASN A 32 -4.65 0.61 -14.89
N ALA A 33 -3.59 -0.19 -14.89
CA ALA A 33 -3.67 -1.60 -14.57
C ALA A 33 -2.36 -2.16 -14.02
N TYR A 34 -2.47 -3.19 -13.20
CA TYR A 34 -1.37 -4.00 -12.71
C TYR A 34 -1.55 -5.46 -13.13
N VAL A 35 -0.47 -6.10 -13.58
CA VAL A 35 -0.42 -7.51 -13.96
C VAL A 35 0.76 -8.17 -13.26
N SER A 36 0.50 -9.27 -12.56
CA SER A 36 1.55 -10.07 -11.93
C SER A 36 2.26 -10.96 -12.97
N LYS A 37 3.59 -11.07 -12.89
CA LYS A 37 4.40 -11.97 -13.71
C LYS A 37 4.30 -13.40 -13.19
N GLY A 38 3.76 -14.30 -14.00
CA GLY A 38 3.52 -15.70 -13.65
C GLY A 38 3.12 -16.54 -14.87
N ARG A 39 2.70 -17.80 -14.64
CA ARG A 39 2.46 -18.79 -15.70
C ARG A 39 1.39 -18.37 -16.71
N ASN A 40 0.38 -17.60 -16.28
CA ASN A 40 -0.74 -17.15 -17.13
C ASN A 40 -0.70 -15.65 -17.47
N SER A 41 0.39 -14.98 -17.11
CA SER A 41 0.46 -13.52 -17.08
C SER A 41 0.36 -12.85 -18.45
N ILE A 42 0.74 -13.53 -19.54
CA ILE A 42 0.59 -13.00 -20.90
C ILE A 42 -0.89 -12.83 -21.29
N ASN A 43 -1.74 -13.78 -20.92
CA ASN A 43 -3.18 -13.69 -21.18
C ASN A 43 -3.83 -12.59 -20.33
N GLU A 44 -3.38 -12.42 -19.09
CA GLU A 44 -3.83 -11.33 -18.22
C GLU A 44 -3.35 -9.96 -18.73
N LEU A 45 -2.12 -9.88 -19.24
CA LEU A 45 -1.58 -8.66 -19.85
C LEU A 45 -2.37 -8.24 -21.08
N ARG A 46 -2.75 -9.20 -21.94
CA ARG A 46 -3.63 -8.92 -23.08
C ARG A 46 -4.97 -8.32 -22.62
N LYS A 47 -5.60 -8.92 -21.60
CA LYS A 47 -6.85 -8.40 -21.01
C LYS A 47 -6.66 -7.01 -20.38
N ALA A 48 -5.51 -6.76 -19.76
CA ALA A 48 -5.18 -5.47 -19.16
C ALA A 48 -5.04 -4.39 -20.23
N ILE A 49 -4.39 -4.69 -21.36
CA ILE A 49 -4.26 -3.77 -22.50
C ILE A 49 -5.65 -3.42 -23.06
N GLU A 50 -6.47 -4.44 -23.35
CA GLU A 50 -7.82 -4.26 -23.87
C GLU A 50 -8.72 -3.46 -22.91
N GLY A 51 -8.66 -3.76 -21.61
CA GLY A 51 -9.41 -3.02 -20.57
C GLY A 51 -8.94 -1.58 -20.41
N THR A 52 -7.63 -1.36 -20.39
CA THR A 52 -7.02 -0.02 -20.29
C THR A 52 -7.40 0.86 -21.48
N TYR A 53 -7.44 0.28 -22.69
CA TYR A 53 -7.91 0.96 -23.90
C TYR A 53 -9.38 1.42 -23.76
N ARG A 54 -10.22 0.60 -23.14
CA ARG A 54 -11.63 0.92 -22.84
C ARG A 54 -11.83 1.82 -21.60
N ASN A 55 -10.76 2.26 -20.95
CA ASN A 55 -10.79 3.03 -19.70
C ASN A 55 -11.39 2.25 -18.51
N GLU A 56 -11.28 0.93 -18.51
CA GLU A 56 -11.58 0.09 -17.34
C GLU A 56 -10.33 0.03 -16.45
N GLU A 57 -10.41 0.60 -15.24
CA GLU A 57 -9.37 0.42 -14.23
C GLU A 57 -9.42 -1.03 -13.72
N LYS A 58 -8.30 -1.75 -13.75
CA LYS A 58 -8.28 -3.19 -13.41
C LYS A 58 -7.06 -3.59 -12.60
N ILE A 59 -7.32 -4.39 -11.56
CA ILE A 59 -6.30 -5.19 -10.88
C ILE A 59 -6.44 -6.62 -11.40
N LEU A 60 -5.44 -7.11 -12.14
CA LEU A 60 -5.47 -8.48 -12.67
C LEU A 60 -4.29 -9.27 -12.12
N SER A 61 -4.60 -10.14 -11.17
CA SER A 61 -3.88 -11.38 -10.94
C SER A 61 -4.86 -12.37 -10.34
N SER A 62 -4.87 -13.61 -10.81
CA SER A 62 -5.57 -14.71 -10.15
C SER A 62 -5.08 -15.01 -8.72
N ASP A 63 -3.87 -14.57 -8.37
CA ASP A 63 -3.21 -14.93 -7.10
C ASP A 63 -3.43 -13.91 -5.96
N LEU A 64 -3.61 -12.61 -6.27
CA LEU A 64 -3.91 -11.60 -5.24
C LEU A 64 -5.28 -11.84 -4.59
N SER A 65 -6.27 -12.38 -5.32
CA SER A 65 -7.57 -12.76 -4.75
C SER A 65 -7.47 -13.82 -3.65
N PHE A 66 -6.45 -14.68 -3.70
CA PHE A 66 -6.24 -15.69 -2.65
C PHE A 66 -5.61 -15.08 -1.39
N SER A 67 -4.76 -14.05 -1.53
CA SER A 67 -4.17 -13.35 -0.38
C SER A 67 -5.16 -12.46 0.39
N PHE A 68 -6.36 -12.20 -0.13
CA PHE A 68 -7.42 -11.48 0.58
C PHE A 68 -8.28 -12.38 1.48
N ASN A 69 -8.23 -13.70 1.32
CA ASN A 69 -9.16 -14.63 1.96
C ASN A 69 -8.54 -15.51 3.07
N ASP A 70 -7.22 -15.53 3.23
CA ASP A 70 -6.60 -16.27 4.32
C ASP A 70 -6.57 -15.45 5.62
N LYS A 71 -7.46 -15.91 6.50
CA LYS A 71 -7.62 -15.51 7.90
C LYS A 71 -6.27 -15.31 8.59
N ALA A 72 -6.08 -14.11 9.17
CA ALA A 72 -5.07 -13.74 10.17
C ALA A 72 -3.75 -13.08 9.73
N LEU A 73 -3.64 -12.54 8.52
CA LEU A 73 -2.57 -11.58 8.20
C LEU A 73 -3.14 -10.16 8.29
N ILE A 74 -2.59 -9.31 9.17
CA ILE A 74 -2.86 -7.87 9.12
C ILE A 74 -2.37 -7.39 7.76
N GLU A 75 -3.29 -7.03 6.86
CA GLU A 75 -2.94 -6.36 5.61
C GLU A 75 -2.46 -4.94 5.97
N ILE A 76 -1.22 -4.61 5.59
CA ILE A 76 -0.69 -3.26 5.79
C ILE A 76 -1.45 -2.31 4.87
N GLU A 77 -2.22 -1.40 5.46
CA GLU A 77 -3.05 -0.43 4.76
C GLU A 77 -2.32 0.92 4.60
N SER A 78 -2.80 1.78 3.69
CA SER A 78 -2.24 3.14 3.52
C SER A 78 -2.25 3.96 4.83
N TYR A 79 -3.22 3.69 5.71
CA TYR A 79 -3.29 4.24 7.05
C TYR A 79 -2.09 3.83 7.92
N ASP A 80 -1.68 2.55 7.86
CA ASP A 80 -0.50 2.06 8.58
C ASP A 80 0.79 2.66 8.07
N ILE A 81 0.91 2.77 6.74
CA ILE A 81 2.06 3.40 6.10
C ILE A 81 2.19 4.85 6.58
N SER A 82 1.07 5.57 6.68
CA SER A 82 1.05 6.95 7.19
C SER A 82 1.53 7.03 8.63
N ILE A 83 1.09 6.11 9.50
CA ILE A 83 1.58 6.00 10.88
C ILE A 83 3.10 5.74 10.91
N LEU A 84 3.56 4.74 10.16
CA LEU A 84 4.97 4.35 10.11
C LEU A 84 5.85 5.51 9.61
N LYS A 85 5.38 6.29 8.61
CA LYS A 85 6.10 7.45 8.08
C LYS A 85 6.30 8.52 9.15
N LEU A 86 5.22 8.88 9.86
CA LEU A 86 5.30 9.89 10.92
C LEU A 86 6.17 9.41 12.10
N LEU A 87 6.06 8.13 12.47
CA LEU A 87 6.95 7.52 13.46
C LEU A 87 8.42 7.58 13.02
N ALA A 88 8.72 7.29 11.75
CA ALA A 88 10.07 7.38 11.19
C ALA A 88 10.62 8.82 11.13
N GLN A 89 9.74 9.82 11.08
CA GLN A 89 10.07 11.24 11.18
C GLN A 89 10.24 11.72 12.64
N GLY A 90 10.05 10.85 13.63
CA GLY A 90 10.22 11.15 15.05
C GLY A 90 8.97 11.71 15.74
N TYR A 91 7.79 11.60 15.12
CA TYR A 91 6.55 12.10 15.74
C TYR A 91 6.13 11.21 16.91
N ILE A 92 5.74 11.86 18.01
CA ILE A 92 5.07 11.20 19.14
C ILE A 92 3.57 11.02 18.86
N LEU A 93 2.91 10.16 19.64
CA LEU A 93 1.50 9.78 19.44
C LEU A 93 0.54 10.98 19.33
N GLU A 94 0.75 12.00 20.17
CA GLU A 94 -0.07 13.23 20.13
C GLU A 94 0.12 14.00 18.83
N ASN A 95 1.37 14.13 18.35
CA ASN A 95 1.67 14.81 17.10
C ASN A 95 1.07 14.06 15.90
N ILE A 96 1.09 12.72 15.91
CA ILE A 96 0.44 11.90 14.87
C ILE A 96 -1.08 12.13 14.88
N SER A 97 -1.71 12.16 16.06
CA SER A 97 -3.14 12.44 16.20
C SER A 97 -3.50 13.81 15.63
N ASN A 98 -2.69 14.83 15.93
CA ASN A 98 -2.89 16.19 15.43
C ASN A 98 -2.73 16.26 13.90
N GLU A 99 -1.71 15.60 13.36
CA GLU A 99 -1.47 15.54 11.91
C GLU A 99 -2.62 14.86 11.16
N PHE A 100 -3.15 13.76 11.72
CA PHE A 100 -4.28 13.06 11.11
C PHE A 100 -5.57 13.86 11.17
N LYS A 101 -5.79 14.65 12.23
CA LYS A 101 -6.91 15.60 12.28
C LYS A 101 -6.76 16.69 11.21
N ALA A 102 -5.58 17.28 11.09
CA ALA A 102 -5.30 18.32 10.09
C ALA A 102 -5.48 17.79 8.66
N SER A 103 -5.05 16.55 8.41
CA SER A 103 -5.15 15.88 7.10
C SER A 103 -6.50 15.17 6.87
N SER A 104 -7.47 15.31 7.78
CA SER A 104 -8.77 14.62 7.73
C SER A 104 -8.70 13.09 7.58
N ILE A 105 -7.60 12.49 8.05
CA ILE A 105 -7.40 11.04 8.08
C ILE A 105 -8.15 10.50 9.30
N THR A 106 -8.91 9.42 9.13
CA THR A 106 -9.62 8.74 10.22
C THR A 106 -9.27 7.27 10.27
N PRO A 107 -9.24 6.64 11.46
CA PRO A 107 -9.43 7.25 12.78
C PRO A 107 -8.22 8.13 13.21
N ASN A 108 -8.45 9.16 14.03
CA ASN A 108 -7.40 10.11 14.44
C ASN A 108 -7.29 10.31 15.97
N GLY A 109 -8.02 9.54 16.77
CA GLY A 109 -7.86 9.56 18.22
C GLY A 109 -6.55 8.88 18.66
N THR A 110 -5.90 9.42 19.69
CA THR A 110 -4.64 8.89 20.25
C THR A 110 -4.75 7.41 20.61
N SER A 111 -5.83 7.00 21.30
CA SER A 111 -6.06 5.58 21.63
C SER A 111 -6.22 4.68 20.40
N SER A 112 -6.90 5.17 19.35
CA SER A 112 -7.10 4.41 18.12
C SER A 112 -5.77 4.22 17.36
N ILE A 113 -4.95 5.27 17.29
CA ILE A 113 -3.62 5.23 16.69
C ILE A 113 -2.70 4.31 17.50
N GLU A 114 -2.69 4.43 18.83
CA GLU A 114 -1.88 3.58 19.70
C GLU A 114 -2.22 2.09 19.55
N LYS A 115 -3.52 1.76 19.53
CA LYS A 115 -3.98 0.40 19.25
C LYS A 115 -3.49 -0.10 17.89
N ARG A 116 -3.47 0.75 16.87
CA ARG A 116 -2.95 0.37 15.54
C ARG A 116 -1.43 0.17 15.56
N ILE A 117 -0.67 1.06 16.19
CA ILE A 117 0.79 0.90 16.39
C ILE A 117 1.09 -0.43 17.11
N ASN A 118 0.34 -0.76 18.16
CA ASN A 118 0.51 -2.02 18.89
C ASN A 118 0.22 -3.24 18.00
N LYS A 119 -0.82 -3.19 17.16
CA LYS A 119 -1.06 -4.24 16.16
C LYS A 119 0.09 -4.38 15.16
N LEU A 120 0.64 -3.27 14.67
CA LEU A 120 1.81 -3.27 13.78
C LEU A 120 3.04 -3.87 14.47
N LYS A 121 3.29 -3.53 15.74
CA LYS A 121 4.38 -4.16 16.51
C LYS A 121 4.22 -5.67 16.60
N ILE A 122 3.02 -6.17 16.91
CA ILE A 122 2.74 -7.61 16.98
C ILE A 122 2.97 -8.26 15.61
N TYR A 123 2.45 -7.64 14.53
CA TYR A 123 2.58 -8.14 13.17
C TYR A 123 4.04 -8.27 12.73
N PHE A 124 4.82 -7.21 12.91
CA PHE A 124 6.24 -7.19 12.57
C PHE A 124 7.15 -7.85 13.62
N LYS A 125 6.58 -8.38 14.71
CA LYS A 125 7.33 -8.92 15.86
C LYS A 125 8.35 -7.92 16.41
N ALA A 126 7.99 -6.65 16.42
CA ALA A 126 8.82 -5.56 16.89
C ALA A 126 8.69 -5.39 18.40
N ASN A 127 9.83 -5.23 19.08
CA ASN A 127 9.89 -5.08 20.54
C ASN A 127 9.53 -3.67 21.02
N ASN A 128 9.76 -2.65 20.19
CA ASN A 128 9.46 -1.26 20.48
C ASN A 128 9.28 -0.47 19.16
N ASN A 129 8.92 0.81 19.26
CA ASN A 129 8.66 1.64 18.08
C ASN A 129 9.91 1.83 17.21
N VAL A 130 11.11 1.88 17.80
CA VAL A 130 12.37 2.01 17.04
C VAL A 130 12.62 0.75 16.21
N HIS A 131 12.44 -0.44 16.80
CA HIS A 131 12.55 -1.71 16.09
C HIS A 131 11.49 -1.82 14.98
N LEU A 132 10.25 -1.37 15.25
CA LEU A 132 9.19 -1.32 14.24
C LEU A 132 9.57 -0.44 13.03
N ILE A 133 10.14 0.74 13.28
CA ILE A 133 10.59 1.66 12.23
C ILE A 133 11.73 1.04 11.40
N ALA A 134 12.71 0.40 12.05
CA ALA A 134 13.82 -0.26 11.36
C ALA A 134 13.31 -1.35 10.40
N ILE A 135 12.42 -2.22 10.89
CA ILE A 135 11.79 -3.26 10.07
C ILE A 135 10.99 -2.64 8.91
N ALA A 136 10.23 -1.58 9.18
CA ALA A 136 9.45 -0.89 8.14
C ALA A 136 10.34 -0.30 7.03
N LYS A 137 11.53 0.23 7.38
CA LYS A 137 12.53 0.71 6.41
C LYS A 137 13.13 -0.44 5.59
N ASP A 138 13.49 -1.54 6.23
CA ASP A 138 14.05 -2.72 5.54
C ASP A 138 13.04 -3.32 4.54
N PHE A 139 11.74 -3.28 4.87
CA PHE A 139 10.68 -3.65 3.94
C PHE A 139 10.38 -2.59 2.87
N GLY A 140 10.95 -1.39 3.00
CA GLY A 140 10.73 -0.23 2.13
C GLY A 140 9.27 0.27 2.16
N LEU A 141 8.70 0.31 3.37
CA LEU A 141 7.40 0.93 3.67
C LEU A 141 7.53 2.44 3.87
N VAL A 142 8.67 2.88 4.40
CA VAL A 142 8.96 4.26 4.82
C VAL A 142 10.41 4.64 4.56
#